data_AF-A0A5C3LX14-F1
#
_entry.id   AF-A0A5C3LX14-F1
#
_cell.length_a   1.000
_cell.length_b   1.000
_cell.length_c   1.000
_cell.angle_alpha   90.00
_cell.angle_beta   90.00
_cell.angle_gamma   90.00
#
_symmetry.space_group_name_H-M   'P 1'
#
loop_
_entity.id
_entity.type
_entity.pdbx_description
1 polymer ?
#
loop_
_entity_poly.entity_id
_entity_poly.type
_entity_poly.pdbx_seq_one_letter_code
_entity_poly.pdbx_strand_id
1 'polypeptide(L)'
;MPRDTTAVTGLSIPHVGGAFWGFSIEMSIINQVLGKNSSFIQVPFLNLMQNLFERADGVVIRLGGNTQEHATFVGEIGNHTVITKEKTDLS
;
A
#
# COMPACT_ATOMS: atom_id res chain seq x y z
N MET A 1 13.50 -0.51 -23.05
CA MET A 1 13.91 -1.90 -23.36
C MET A 1 14.33 -2.55 -22.05
N PRO A 2 13.64 -3.60 -21.57
CA PRO A 2 14.16 -4.41 -20.46
C PRO A 2 15.46 -5.06 -20.93
N ARG A 3 16.54 -4.97 -20.13
CA ARG A 3 17.79 -5.66 -20.43
C ARG A 3 17.65 -7.11 -19.95
N ASP A 4 17.68 -8.06 -20.87
CA ASP A 4 17.67 -9.48 -20.57
C ASP A 4 19.03 -9.92 -20.02
N THR A 5 19.09 -10.29 -18.75
CA THR A 5 20.31 -10.65 -18.03
C THR A 5 20.58 -12.16 -18.01
N THR A 6 19.75 -12.97 -18.68
CA THR A 6 19.84 -14.45 -18.65
C THR A 6 21.12 -15.01 -19.25
N ALA A 7 21.83 -14.24 -20.07
CA ALA A 7 23.06 -14.66 -20.75
C ALA A 7 24.36 -14.45 -19.93
N VAL A 8 24.29 -13.85 -18.73
CA VAL A 8 25.48 -13.53 -17.93
C VAL A 8 25.73 -14.63 -16.87
N THR A 9 26.83 -15.37 -17.02
CA THR A 9 27.28 -16.40 -16.09
C THR A 9 27.79 -15.79 -14.77
N GLY A 10 27.42 -16.39 -13.64
CA GLY A 10 27.84 -15.94 -12.30
C GLY A 10 26.92 -14.92 -11.63
N LEU A 11 25.76 -14.61 -12.22
CA LEU A 11 24.73 -13.84 -11.53
C LEU A 11 24.05 -14.65 -10.41
N SER A 12 23.59 -13.95 -9.37
CA SER A 12 22.72 -14.51 -8.34
C SER A 12 21.40 -14.99 -8.93
N ILE A 13 20.72 -15.91 -8.23
CA ILE A 13 19.39 -16.42 -8.61
C ILE A 13 18.46 -15.23 -8.87
N PRO A 14 17.78 -15.15 -10.03
CA PRO A 14 16.87 -14.06 -10.34
C PRO A 14 15.73 -14.04 -9.32
N HIS A 15 15.36 -12.84 -8.86
CA HIS A 15 14.26 -12.68 -7.93
C HIS A 15 12.93 -12.93 -8.69
N VAL A 16 12.41 -14.15 -8.57
CA VAL A 16 11.14 -14.59 -9.17
C VAL A 16 10.04 -14.39 -8.13
N GLY A 17 9.30 -13.28 -8.20
CA GLY A 17 8.22 -12.99 -7.25
C GLY A 17 7.79 -11.54 -7.19
N GLY A 18 7.11 -11.17 -6.09
CA GLY A 18 6.72 -9.79 -5.80
C GLY A 18 7.91 -8.85 -5.64
N ALA A 19 7.64 -7.54 -5.54
CA ALA A 19 8.69 -6.54 -5.42
C ALA A 19 9.63 -6.86 -4.26
N PHE A 20 10.93 -6.57 -4.45
CA PHE A 20 11.96 -6.79 -3.44
C PHE A 20 11.70 -5.97 -2.16
N TRP A 21 11.03 -4.82 -2.31
CA TRP A 21 10.76 -3.90 -1.22
C TRP A 21 9.26 -3.74 -0.97
N GLY A 22 8.89 -3.59 0.30
CA GLY A 22 7.51 -3.41 0.70
C GLY A 22 7.38 -2.95 2.15
N PHE A 23 6.22 -2.42 2.49
CA PHE A 23 5.89 -1.96 3.84
C PHE A 23 4.40 -2.14 4.14
N SER A 24 4.03 -2.04 5.41
CA SER A 24 2.65 -2.13 5.86
C SER A 24 2.12 -0.76 6.29
N ILE A 25 0.84 -0.49 6.00
CA ILE A 25 0.10 0.66 6.51
C ILE A 25 -0.95 0.15 7.49
N GLU A 26 -0.88 0.63 8.73
CA GLU A 26 -1.82 0.27 9.78
C GLU A 26 -3.21 0.84 9.49
N MET A 27 -4.25 0.03 9.72
CA MET A 27 -5.63 0.32 9.32
C MET A 27 -6.16 1.63 9.95
N SER A 28 -5.74 1.99 11.16
CA SER A 28 -6.16 3.23 11.82
C SER A 28 -5.59 4.51 11.21
N ILE A 29 -4.50 4.46 10.44
CA ILE A 29 -3.87 5.68 9.86
C ILE A 29 -4.05 5.79 8.34
N ILE A 30 -4.72 4.83 7.72
CA ILE A 30 -4.82 4.71 6.25
C ILE A 30 -5.35 5.96 5.55
N ASN A 31 -6.37 6.63 6.11
CA ASN A 31 -6.92 7.86 5.55
C ASN A 31 -5.92 9.04 5.61
N GLN A 32 -5.02 9.04 6.59
CA GLN A 32 -4.01 10.08 6.76
C GLN A 32 -2.87 9.88 5.76
N VAL A 33 -2.51 8.62 5.48
CA VAL A 33 -1.42 8.26 4.57
C VAL A 33 -1.87 8.27 3.11
N LEU A 34 -2.92 7.52 2.78
CA LEU A 34 -3.38 7.36 1.40
C LEU A 34 -4.25 8.54 0.98
N GLY A 35 -5.13 9.02 1.85
CA GLY A 35 -6.13 10.04 1.52
C GLY A 35 -7.55 9.53 1.71
N LYS A 36 -8.52 10.37 1.37
CA LYS A 36 -9.93 10.15 1.72
C LYS A 36 -10.58 9.07 0.84
N ASN A 37 -10.24 9.08 -0.44
CA ASN A 37 -10.81 8.20 -1.46
C ASN A 37 -9.91 8.12 -2.70
N SER A 38 -10.32 7.33 -3.69
CA SER A 38 -9.57 7.15 -4.95
C SER A 38 -9.41 8.42 -5.79
N SER A 39 -10.25 9.44 -5.58
CA SER A 39 -10.11 10.74 -6.26
C SER A 39 -9.09 11.65 -5.60
N PHE A 40 -8.79 11.45 -4.32
CA PHE A 40 -7.88 12.29 -3.55
C PHE A 40 -6.90 11.46 -2.75
N ILE A 41 -5.81 11.09 -3.43
CA ILE A 41 -4.64 10.48 -2.81
C ILE A 41 -3.65 11.59 -2.39
N GLN A 42 -3.02 11.45 -1.22
CA GLN A 42 -2.06 12.42 -0.71
C GLN A 42 -0.84 12.54 -1.65
N VAL A 43 -0.55 13.76 -2.10
CA VAL A 43 0.61 14.04 -2.98
C VAL A 43 1.94 13.55 -2.38
N PRO A 44 2.23 13.74 -1.08
CA PRO A 44 3.44 13.18 -0.48
C PRO A 44 3.56 11.66 -0.58
N PHE A 45 2.44 10.94 -0.47
CA PHE A 45 2.42 9.48 -0.65
C PHE A 45 2.75 9.09 -2.09
N LEU A 46 2.18 9.78 -3.07
CA LEU A 46 2.49 9.56 -4.49
C LEU A 46 3.97 9.84 -4.80
N ASN A 47 4.53 10.91 -4.24
CA ASN A 47 5.95 11.24 -4.39
C ASN A 47 6.86 10.15 -3.79
N LEU A 48 6.49 9.61 -2.63
CA LEU A 48 7.22 8.49 -2.03
C LEU A 48 7.15 7.25 -2.95
N MET A 49 5.98 6.93 -3.48
CA MET A 49 5.80 5.76 -4.35
C MET A 49 6.63 5.87 -5.62
N GLN A 50 6.70 7.06 -6.22
CA GLN A 50 7.57 7.30 -7.38
C GLN A 50 9.04 7.01 -7.05
N ASN A 51 9.55 7.55 -5.94
CA ASN A 51 10.94 7.34 -5.52
C ASN A 51 11.29 5.87 -5.25
N LEU A 52 10.33 5.11 -4.72
CA LEU A 52 10.49 3.69 -4.45
C LEU A 52 10.43 2.87 -5.73
N PHE A 53 9.49 3.18 -6.62
CA PHE A 53 9.36 2.53 -7.91
C PHE A 53 10.62 2.69 -8.76
N GLU A 54 11.18 3.91 -8.83
CA GLU A 54 12.43 4.18 -9.57
C GLU A 54 13.65 3.37 -9.07
N ARG A 55 13.64 2.93 -7.80
CA ARG A 55 14.77 2.23 -7.17
C ARG A 55 14.59 0.72 -7.07
N ALA A 56 13.36 0.28 -6.87
CA ALA A 56 13.04 -1.12 -6.58
C ALA A 56 12.21 -1.79 -7.68
N ASP A 57 11.90 -1.08 -8.77
CA ASP A 57 11.06 -1.52 -9.91
C ASP A 57 9.61 -1.90 -9.52
N GLY A 58 9.28 -1.77 -8.24
CA GLY A 58 7.99 -2.11 -7.67
C GLY A 58 8.01 -1.95 -6.16
N VAL A 59 6.82 -1.87 -5.58
CA VAL A 59 6.63 -1.84 -4.13
C VAL A 59 5.39 -2.64 -3.76
N VAL A 60 5.52 -3.55 -2.80
CA VAL A 60 4.37 -4.28 -2.23
C VAL A 60 3.91 -3.54 -0.98
N ILE A 61 2.64 -3.12 -0.97
CA ILE A 61 2.05 -2.42 0.16
C ILE A 61 0.99 -3.31 0.78
N ARG A 62 1.18 -3.68 2.05
CA ARG A 62 0.16 -4.37 2.84
C ARG A 62 -0.69 -3.33 3.56
N LEU A 63 -2.01 -3.49 3.50
CA LEU A 63 -2.95 -2.68 4.27
C LEU A 63 -3.50 -3.54 5.41
N GLY A 64 -3.29 -3.12 6.66
CA GLY A 64 -3.72 -3.90 7.83
C GLY A 64 -2.77 -3.76 9.03
N GLY A 65 -3.09 -4.45 10.11
CA GLY A 65 -2.43 -4.34 11.41
C GLY A 65 -3.44 -4.59 12.53
N ASN A 66 -3.11 -4.18 13.76
CA ASN A 66 -3.92 -4.49 14.95
C ASN A 66 -5.36 -3.94 14.93
N THR A 67 -5.65 -2.92 14.13
CA THR A 67 -7.03 -2.39 14.00
C THR A 67 -7.82 -3.14 12.93
N GLN A 68 -7.17 -4.03 12.16
CA GLN A 68 -7.84 -4.83 11.13
C GLN A 68 -8.83 -5.83 11.74
N GLU A 69 -8.55 -6.36 12.92
CA GLU A 69 -9.41 -7.32 13.64
C GLU A 69 -10.77 -6.73 14.00
N HIS A 70 -10.87 -5.40 14.07
CA HIS A 70 -12.11 -4.66 14.33
C HIS A 70 -12.70 -4.03 13.06
N ALA A 71 -12.06 -4.22 11.91
CA ALA A 71 -12.54 -3.68 10.65
C ALA A 71 -13.57 -4.63 10.03
N THR A 72 -14.69 -4.07 9.59
CA THR A 72 -15.72 -4.80 8.84
C THR A 72 -15.92 -4.18 7.47
N PHE A 73 -16.15 -5.02 6.46
CA PHE A 73 -16.48 -4.56 5.13
C PHE A 73 -17.99 -4.29 5.07
N VAL A 74 -18.37 -3.10 4.61
CA VAL A 74 -19.75 -2.65 4.51
C VAL A 74 -20.08 -2.23 3.08
N GLY A 75 -21.36 -2.29 2.71
CA GLY A 75 -21.81 -1.95 1.36
C GLY A 75 -21.71 -0.45 1.05
N GLU A 76 -21.82 0.42 2.06
CA GLU A 76 -21.71 1.86 1.91
C GLU A 76 -21.08 2.49 3.15
N ILE A 77 -20.32 3.55 2.93
CA ILE A 77 -19.72 4.40 3.95
C ILE A 77 -20.02 5.86 3.59
N GLY A 78 -20.48 6.63 4.57
CA GLY A 78 -20.85 8.03 4.36
C GLY A 78 -19.65 8.91 4.02
N ASN A 79 -19.94 10.16 3.65
CA ASN A 79 -18.94 11.21 3.43
C ASN A 79 -17.92 10.96 2.30
N HIS A 80 -18.19 10.02 1.38
CA HIS A 80 -17.27 9.69 0.27
C HIS A 80 -15.87 9.29 0.76
N THR A 81 -15.77 8.66 1.93
CA THR A 81 -14.52 8.07 2.42
C THR A 81 -14.40 6.64 1.91
N VAL A 82 -13.20 6.06 1.94
CA VAL A 82 -12.99 4.61 1.69
C VAL A 82 -12.91 3.83 3.00
N ILE A 83 -12.55 4.48 4.11
CA ILE A 83 -12.50 3.89 5.44
C ILE A 83 -13.06 4.92 6.44
N THR A 84 -13.84 4.46 7.41
CA THR A 84 -14.33 5.31 8.51
C THR A 84 -13.95 4.70 9.85
N LYS A 85 -13.70 5.57 10.84
CA LYS A 85 -13.53 5.14 12.23
C LYS A 85 -14.86 5.30 12.92
N GLU A 86 -15.47 4.18 13.27
CA GLU A 86 -16.64 4.18 14.14
C GLU A 86 -16.16 4.12 15.59
N LYS A 87 -16.62 5.06 16.40
CA LYS A 87 -16.43 4.98 17.85
C LYS A 87 -17.59 4.16 18.37
N THR A 88 -17.32 3.01 18.95
CA THR A 88 -18.36 2.27 19.66
C THR A 88 -18.70 3.08 20.91
N ASP A 89 -19.79 3.85 20.86
CA ASP A 89 -20.40 4.37 22.08
C ASP A 89 -20.98 3.15 22.81
N LEU A 90 -20.17 2.55 23.68
CA LEU A 90 -20.62 1.53 24.61
C LEU A 90 -21.66 2.20 25.51
N SER A 91 -22.92 1.83 25.28
CA SER A 91 -24.08 2.17 26.13
C SER A 91 -23.91 1.65 27.54
#